data_AF-A0A2E5G2S1-F1
#
_entry.id   AF-A0A2E5G2S1-F1
#
_cell.length_a   1.000
_cell.length_b   1.000
_cell.length_c   1.000
_cell.angle_alpha   90.00
_cell.angle_beta   90.00
_cell.angle_gamma   90.00
#
_symmetry.space_group_name_H-M   'P 1'
#
loop_
_entity.id
_entity.type
_entity.pdbx_description
1 polymer ?
#
loop_
_entity_poly.entity_id
_entity_poly.type
_entity_poly.pdbx_seq_one_letter_code
_entity_poly.pdbx_strand_id
1 'polypeptide(L)'
;MPTVPIRSAVHRGLHSLQANTPASWVFMTGRNFRLTFPHLPTVLYMAGYYTALCGRMGWWWGPDQFYGFQQRLHGDAIPVDNVLTAELKGSGFNKTSGQTRYAVQVSGYGRQGNQLFDQSVTDTACTFIQSQFESSEPCCLVVGLMLPHCPLICQKEQFDYYMQRIEPPRPVSKEYLETLHPAMKRWRQCREIDEISSVQHQRALAAYYGLVTEMDSSVGRIVEAVKQSSQAERTVIIYTSDHGDMAGEQGMWWKSNFYDASSRVPLIISYPGQFLQEQMIDSIVSLIDVGPTMLDIAGA
;
A
#
# COMPACT_ATOMS: atom_id res chain seq x y z
N MET A 1 -6.82 11.85 -3.39
CA MET A 1 -6.35 10.44 -3.35
C MET A 1 -7.34 9.64 -2.49
N PRO A 2 -7.51 8.32 -2.69
CA PRO A 2 -8.49 7.49 -1.95
C PRO A 2 -7.90 6.59 -0.83
N THR A 3 -6.62 6.73 -0.49
CA THR A 3 -5.87 5.84 0.44
C THR A 3 -6.49 5.74 1.85
N VAL A 4 -6.95 6.87 2.40
CA VAL A 4 -7.53 6.95 3.76
C VAL A 4 -8.92 6.30 3.84
N PRO A 5 -9.85 6.54 2.89
CA PRO A 5 -11.13 5.85 2.84
C PRO A 5 -11.05 4.33 2.94
N ILE A 6 -10.13 3.70 2.19
CA ILE A 6 -10.07 2.24 2.08
C ILE A 6 -9.46 1.62 3.34
N ARG A 7 -8.38 2.20 3.87
CA ARG A 7 -7.79 1.75 5.14
C ARG A 7 -8.77 1.90 6.31
N SER A 8 -9.53 2.99 6.34
CA SER A 8 -10.61 3.17 7.31
C SER A 8 -11.73 2.12 7.16
N ALA A 9 -11.99 1.65 5.93
CA ALA A 9 -13.02 0.65 5.67
C ALA A 9 -12.59 -0.74 6.18
N VAL A 10 -11.34 -1.15 5.91
CA VAL A 10 -10.76 -2.42 6.37
C VAL A 10 -10.84 -2.56 7.90
N HIS A 11 -10.45 -1.51 8.64
CA HIS A 11 -10.43 -1.58 10.11
C HIS A 11 -11.79 -1.48 10.79
N ARG A 12 -12.82 -1.07 10.05
CA ARG A 12 -14.17 -0.88 10.61
C ARG A 12 -15.18 -1.87 10.06
N GLY A 13 -14.86 -2.59 8.98
CA GLY A 13 -15.84 -3.38 8.24
C GLY A 13 -16.97 -2.51 7.66
N LEU A 14 -16.74 -1.21 7.46
CA LEU A 14 -17.74 -0.26 7.02
C LEU A 14 -17.34 0.36 5.68
N HIS A 15 -18.32 0.56 4.80
CA HIS A 15 -18.07 1.27 3.54
C HIS A 15 -17.57 2.70 3.81
N SER A 16 -16.76 3.28 2.93
CA SER A 16 -16.16 4.62 3.10
C SER A 16 -17.19 5.74 3.36
N LEU A 17 -18.37 5.62 2.75
CA LEU A 17 -19.52 6.51 2.98
C LEU A 17 -20.12 6.34 4.38
N GLN A 18 -20.19 5.11 4.90
CA GLN A 18 -20.67 4.83 6.27
C GLN A 18 -19.61 5.20 7.31
N ALA A 19 -18.33 5.10 6.97
CA ALA A 19 -17.20 5.51 7.80
C ALA A 19 -16.97 7.04 7.80
N ASN A 20 -17.77 7.81 7.05
CA ASN A 20 -17.66 9.26 6.86
C ASN A 20 -16.27 9.72 6.39
N THR A 21 -15.59 8.90 5.60
CA THR A 21 -14.25 9.16 5.04
C THR A 21 -14.30 9.13 3.51
N PRO A 22 -15.00 10.07 2.83
CA PRO A 22 -15.13 10.05 1.37
C PRO A 22 -13.85 10.45 0.61
N ALA A 23 -12.86 11.08 1.26
CA ALA A 23 -11.63 11.54 0.60
C ALA A 23 -10.42 11.56 1.55
N SER A 24 -9.20 11.45 1.00
CA SER A 24 -7.94 11.53 1.78
C SER A 24 -7.70 12.82 2.54
N TRP A 25 -8.41 13.90 2.20
CA TRP A 25 -8.29 15.19 2.89
C TRP A 25 -9.34 15.38 3.99
N VAL A 26 -10.23 14.40 4.18
CA VAL A 26 -11.01 14.31 5.41
C VAL A 26 -10.07 13.78 6.47
N PHE A 27 -9.34 14.72 7.08
CA PHE A 27 -8.53 14.43 8.25
C PHE A 27 -9.45 13.82 9.32
N MET A 28 -8.97 12.77 9.98
CA MET A 28 -9.54 12.22 11.22
C MET A 28 -9.49 13.24 12.39
N THR A 29 -9.49 14.54 12.12
CA THR A 29 -9.48 15.58 13.13
C THR A 29 -10.91 15.75 13.65
N GLY A 30 -11.17 15.15 14.82
CA GLY A 30 -12.10 15.48 15.91
C GLY A 30 -13.49 16.10 15.70
N ARG A 31 -13.79 16.83 14.62
CA ARG A 31 -15.08 17.50 14.39
C ARG A 31 -16.03 16.73 13.47
N ASN A 32 -15.51 15.94 12.52
CA ASN A 32 -16.33 15.13 11.60
C ASN A 32 -16.23 13.61 11.85
N PHE A 33 -15.44 13.22 12.85
CA PHE A 33 -15.11 11.84 13.14
C PHE A 33 -15.82 11.39 14.41
N ARG A 34 -16.96 10.70 14.27
CA ARG A 34 -17.57 10.04 15.42
C ARG A 34 -16.83 8.74 15.69
N LEU A 35 -16.23 8.62 16.87
CA LEU A 35 -15.63 7.39 17.43
C LEU A 35 -16.68 6.32 17.77
N THR A 36 -17.87 6.34 17.16
CA THR A 36 -19.02 5.51 17.54
C THR A 36 -18.88 4.03 17.19
N PHE A 37 -17.85 3.63 16.43
CA PHE A 37 -17.66 2.23 16.03
C PHE A 37 -16.30 1.71 16.52
N PRO A 38 -16.27 0.55 17.21
CA PRO A 38 -15.02 -0.07 17.63
C PRO A 38 -14.17 -0.43 16.40
N HIS A 39 -12.86 -0.26 16.52
CA HIS A 39 -11.93 -0.57 15.44
C HIS A 39 -11.47 -2.01 15.62
N LEU A 40 -11.11 -2.71 14.54
CA LEU A 40 -10.61 -4.08 14.57
C LEU A 40 -9.55 -4.31 15.68
N PRO A 41 -8.55 -3.43 15.90
CA PRO A 41 -7.57 -3.61 16.96
C PRO A 41 -8.18 -3.52 18.37
N THR A 42 -9.22 -2.72 18.55
CA THR A 42 -9.94 -2.60 19.84
C THR A 42 -10.72 -3.87 20.13
N VAL A 43 -11.38 -4.47 19.13
CA VAL A 43 -12.12 -5.72 19.30
C VAL A 43 -11.16 -6.88 19.60
N LEU A 44 -10.05 -6.97 18.87
CA LEU A 44 -9.00 -7.96 19.13
C LEU A 44 -8.39 -7.79 20.52
N TYR A 45 -8.17 -6.55 20.96
CA TYR A 45 -7.71 -6.29 22.32
C TYR A 45 -8.70 -6.78 23.38
N MET A 46 -10.00 -6.53 23.20
CA MET A 46 -11.04 -7.04 24.10
C MET A 46 -11.11 -8.57 24.12
N ALA A 47 -10.72 -9.23 23.02
CA ALA A 47 -10.58 -10.68 22.94
C ALA A 47 -9.25 -11.21 23.51
N GLY A 48 -8.40 -10.35 24.07
CA GLY A 48 -7.14 -10.73 24.72
C GLY A 48 -5.90 -10.72 23.84
N TYR A 49 -5.98 -10.18 22.62
CA TYR A 49 -4.82 -10.06 21.73
C TYR A 49 -3.97 -8.82 22.05
N TYR A 50 -2.66 -9.00 21.98
CA TYR A 50 -1.72 -7.88 21.89
C TYR A 50 -1.78 -7.26 20.49
N THR A 51 -2.00 -5.95 20.38
CA THR A 51 -2.20 -5.28 19.07
C THR A 51 -1.12 -4.24 18.82
N ALA A 52 -0.34 -4.44 17.76
CA ALA A 52 0.77 -3.58 17.38
C ALA A 52 0.67 -3.09 15.93
N LEU A 53 1.06 -1.83 15.72
CA LEU A 53 1.17 -1.21 14.40
C LEU A 53 2.62 -0.85 14.07
N CYS A 54 3.11 -1.26 12.91
CA CYS A 54 4.43 -0.93 12.40
C CYS A 54 4.33 -0.28 11.01
N GLY A 55 4.63 1.01 10.91
CA GLY A 55 4.73 1.71 9.63
C GLY A 55 3.46 2.46 9.21
N ARG A 56 3.22 2.50 7.90
CA ARG A 56 2.23 3.38 7.27
C ARG A 56 0.81 2.86 7.43
N MET A 57 -0.04 3.68 8.04
CA MET A 57 -1.46 3.36 8.22
C MET A 57 -2.41 4.44 7.74
N GLY A 58 -1.89 5.63 7.45
CA GLY A 58 -2.63 6.72 6.84
C GLY A 58 -2.18 8.07 7.37
N TRP A 59 -2.56 9.12 6.64
CA TRP A 59 -2.19 10.51 6.89
C TRP A 59 -2.92 11.09 8.11
N TRP A 60 -2.71 10.50 9.27
CA TRP A 60 -3.50 10.75 10.47
C TRP A 60 -2.84 11.86 11.31
N TRP A 61 -3.12 13.11 10.95
CA TRP A 61 -2.69 14.30 11.70
C TRP A 61 -3.68 14.61 12.85
N GLY A 62 -3.80 13.69 13.80
CA GLY A 62 -4.70 13.80 14.97
C GLY A 62 -3.98 13.58 16.30
N PRO A 63 -4.60 13.99 17.43
CA PRO A 63 -4.02 13.79 18.76
C PRO A 63 -3.95 12.31 19.17
N ASP A 64 -4.89 11.50 18.68
CA ASP A 64 -4.80 10.04 18.79
C ASP A 64 -3.98 9.49 17.61
N GLN A 65 -2.86 8.85 17.93
CA GLN A 65 -1.96 8.19 16.98
C GLN A 65 -2.03 6.67 17.10
N PHE A 66 -2.79 6.14 18.07
CA PHE A 66 -2.89 4.72 18.40
C PHE A 66 -4.12 4.07 17.77
N TYR A 67 -5.25 4.78 17.66
CA TYR A 67 -6.48 4.31 16.96
C TYR A 67 -6.95 2.91 17.37
N GLY A 68 -6.79 2.58 18.64
CA GLY A 68 -7.18 1.28 19.21
C GLY A 68 -6.08 0.22 19.24
N PHE A 69 -4.91 0.47 18.64
CA PHE A 69 -3.71 -0.35 18.86
C PHE A 69 -3.11 -0.03 20.23
N GLN A 70 -2.57 -1.04 20.92
CA GLN A 70 -1.89 -0.85 22.20
C GLN A 70 -0.51 -0.22 22.02
N GLN A 71 0.20 -0.60 20.96
CA GLN A 71 1.53 -0.10 20.69
C GLN A 71 1.70 0.30 19.23
N ARG A 72 2.45 1.38 19.02
CA ARG A 72 2.96 1.78 17.73
C ARG A 72 4.47 1.63 17.72
N LEU A 73 4.96 0.65 16.96
CA LEU A 73 6.37 0.30 16.88
C LEU A 73 7.15 1.27 15.98
N HIS A 74 6.51 1.72 14.90
CA HIS A 74 7.10 2.65 13.95
C HIS A 74 6.07 3.69 13.52
N GLY A 75 6.49 4.96 13.45
CA GLY A 75 5.66 6.09 13.03
C GLY A 75 5.25 6.02 11.56
N ASP A 76 4.28 6.85 11.18
CA ASP A 76 3.91 7.01 9.77
C ASP A 76 5.02 7.74 9.02
N ALA A 77 5.10 7.50 7.72
CA ALA A 77 5.96 8.29 6.87
C ALA A 77 5.38 9.69 6.73
N ILE A 78 6.07 10.69 7.27
CA ILE A 78 5.98 12.04 6.75
C ILE A 78 6.50 11.94 5.30
N PRO A 79 5.85 12.57 4.29
CA PRO A 79 6.39 12.65 2.95
C PRO A 79 7.68 13.42 3.11
N VAL A 80 8.77 12.68 3.11
CA VAL A 80 10.07 13.30 3.04
C VAL A 80 10.19 13.67 1.57
N ASP A 81 9.65 14.85 1.23
CA ASP A 81 9.77 15.46 -0.11
C ASP A 81 11.25 15.78 -0.45
N ASN A 82 12.18 15.46 0.44
CA ASN A 82 13.63 15.56 0.24
C ASN A 82 14.22 14.22 -0.21
N VAL A 83 14.25 13.99 -1.53
CA VAL A 83 15.08 12.94 -2.13
C VAL A 83 16.53 13.46 -2.27
N LEU A 84 17.48 12.74 -1.68
CA LEU A 84 18.93 13.00 -1.73
C LEU A 84 19.60 12.04 -2.73
N THR A 85 19.86 12.48 -3.96
CA THR A 85 21.03 12.07 -4.77
C THR A 85 21.18 13.02 -5.97
N ALA A 86 22.42 13.39 -6.29
CA ALA A 86 22.75 14.38 -7.34
C ALA A 86 22.41 13.95 -8.78
N GLU A 87 22.11 12.66 -9.00
CA GLU A 87 21.83 12.10 -10.33
C GLU A 87 20.36 12.24 -10.75
N LEU A 88 19.45 12.48 -9.81
CA LEU A 88 18.06 12.85 -10.10
C LEU A 88 17.94 14.36 -10.05
N LYS A 89 18.02 15.00 -11.23
CA LYS A 89 17.65 16.42 -11.38
C LYS A 89 16.17 16.60 -11.02
N GLY A 90 15.91 17.04 -9.78
CA GLY A 90 14.58 17.39 -9.31
C GLY A 90 14.53 17.58 -7.79
N SER A 91 15.17 18.63 -7.29
CA SER A 91 14.98 19.16 -5.93
C SER A 91 13.89 20.24 -5.91
N GLY A 92 13.05 20.26 -4.88
CA GLY A 92 11.98 21.25 -4.68
C GLY A 92 10.77 20.66 -3.96
N PHE A 93 9.77 21.48 -3.60
CA PHE A 93 8.43 21.07 -3.14
C PHE A 93 7.73 20.24 -4.25
N ASN A 94 8.16 18.99 -4.45
CA ASN A 94 8.08 18.35 -5.75
C ASN A 94 6.86 17.44 -5.94
N LYS A 95 6.17 17.67 -7.06
CA LYS A 95 5.00 16.93 -7.57
C LYS A 95 5.25 15.45 -7.90
N THR A 96 6.43 14.91 -7.56
CA THR A 96 6.84 13.51 -7.83
C THR A 96 6.12 12.50 -6.95
N SER A 97 5.68 12.92 -5.76
CA SER A 97 4.79 12.15 -4.87
C SER A 97 3.30 12.30 -5.22
N GLY A 98 2.97 13.18 -6.18
CA GLY A 98 1.62 13.47 -6.65
C GLY A 98 1.21 12.68 -7.89
N GLN A 99 -0.10 12.64 -8.17
CA GLN A 99 -0.66 12.06 -9.40
C GLN A 99 -0.52 13.06 -10.55
N THR A 100 0.70 13.33 -11.00
CA THR A 100 0.99 14.32 -12.05
C THR A 100 1.89 13.75 -13.12
N ARG A 101 1.72 14.21 -14.37
CA ARG A 101 2.61 13.89 -15.50
C ARG A 101 4.09 13.94 -15.14
N TYR A 102 4.51 14.98 -14.41
CA TYR A 102 5.91 15.18 -14.01
C TYR A 102 6.49 13.98 -13.25
N ALA A 103 5.70 13.32 -12.40
CA ALA A 103 6.16 12.15 -11.65
C ALA A 103 6.52 10.96 -12.56
N VAL A 104 5.86 10.82 -13.71
CA VAL A 104 6.18 9.78 -14.71
C VAL A 104 7.37 10.20 -15.57
N GLN A 105 7.47 11.49 -15.93
CA GLN A 105 8.56 11.99 -16.77
C GLN A 105 9.94 11.91 -16.11
N VAL A 106 9.99 12.12 -14.79
CA VAL A 106 11.22 12.08 -13.99
C VAL A 106 11.57 10.66 -13.52
N SER A 107 10.73 9.67 -13.82
CA SER A 107 10.98 8.28 -13.45
C SER A 107 12.33 7.77 -13.94
N GLY A 108 12.98 6.94 -13.13
CA GLY A 108 14.33 6.47 -13.41
C GLY A 108 14.95 5.70 -12.26
N TYR A 109 16.29 5.72 -12.22
CA TYR A 109 17.06 5.11 -11.16
C TYR A 109 17.50 6.15 -10.11
N GLY A 110 17.62 5.71 -8.86
CA GLY A 110 18.13 6.50 -7.75
C GLY A 110 17.67 5.93 -6.41
N ARG A 111 17.76 6.74 -5.35
CA ARG A 111 17.29 6.36 -4.01
C ARG A 111 16.24 7.33 -3.51
N GLN A 112 15.19 6.83 -2.88
CA GLN A 112 14.11 7.62 -2.32
C GLN A 112 13.87 7.31 -0.83
N GLY A 113 13.31 8.29 -0.10
CA GLY A 113 13.03 8.14 1.33
C GLY A 113 12.08 6.98 1.65
N ASN A 114 11.18 6.63 0.73
CA ASN A 114 10.24 5.53 0.92
C ASN A 114 10.93 4.16 1.02
N GLN A 115 12.04 3.96 0.31
CA GLN A 115 12.84 2.73 0.41
C GLN A 115 13.46 2.60 1.80
N LEU A 116 14.06 3.69 2.31
CA LEU A 116 14.63 3.72 3.66
C LEU A 116 13.56 3.54 4.74
N PHE A 117 12.37 4.11 4.53
CA PHE A 117 11.24 3.91 5.42
C PHE A 117 10.82 2.44 5.48
N ASP A 118 10.62 1.79 4.33
CA ASP A 118 10.22 0.38 4.29
C ASP A 118 11.30 -0.54 4.90
N GLN A 119 12.59 -0.24 4.70
CA GLN A 119 13.69 -0.94 5.35
C GLN A 119 13.61 -0.81 6.88
N SER A 120 13.45 0.41 7.39
CA SER A 120 13.31 0.69 8.83
C SER A 120 12.08 0.01 9.45
N VAL A 121 10.94 0.06 8.76
CA VAL A 121 9.71 -0.62 9.18
C VAL A 121 9.90 -2.13 9.21
N THR A 122 10.57 -2.68 8.19
CA THR A 122 10.88 -4.11 8.11
C THR A 122 11.78 -4.56 9.27
N ASP A 123 12.86 -3.83 9.53
CA ASP A 123 13.80 -4.14 10.62
C ASP A 123 13.09 -4.09 11.99
N THR A 124 12.24 -3.08 12.19
CA THR A 124 11.46 -2.91 13.41
C THR A 124 10.44 -4.05 13.59
N ALA A 125 9.75 -4.42 12.51
CA ALA A 125 8.79 -5.52 12.53
C ALA A 125 9.48 -6.86 12.83
N CYS A 126 10.61 -7.16 12.18
CA CYS A 126 11.40 -8.36 12.44
C CYS A 126 11.90 -8.42 13.90
N THR A 127 12.40 -7.30 14.43
CA THR A 127 12.85 -7.22 15.84
C THR A 127 11.72 -7.50 16.81
N PHE A 128 10.52 -6.97 16.54
CA PHE A 128 9.34 -7.24 17.35
C PHE A 128 8.88 -8.70 17.25
N ILE A 129 8.85 -9.27 16.06
CA ILE A 129 8.51 -10.69 15.87
C ILE A 129 9.47 -11.59 16.66
N GLN A 130 10.77 -11.27 16.62
CA GLN A 130 11.80 -11.99 17.38
C GLN A 130 11.64 -11.85 18.89
N SER A 131 11.27 -10.67 19.40
CA SER A 131 11.03 -10.50 20.84
C SER A 131 9.79 -11.24 21.34
N GLN A 132 8.85 -11.55 20.45
CA GLN A 132 7.66 -12.35 20.75
C GLN A 132 7.91 -13.86 20.69
N PHE A 133 9.11 -14.34 20.37
CA PHE A 133 9.43 -15.78 20.34
C PHE A 133 9.22 -16.48 21.68
N GLU A 134 9.35 -15.74 22.78
CA GLU A 134 9.20 -16.26 24.14
C GLU A 134 7.82 -15.99 24.75
N SER A 135 7.00 -15.15 24.10
CA SER A 135 5.65 -14.82 24.58
C SER A 135 4.66 -15.91 24.17
N SER A 136 3.73 -16.21 25.07
CA SER A 136 2.57 -17.09 24.79
C SER A 136 1.29 -16.32 24.51
N GLU A 137 1.35 -14.99 24.55
CA GLU A 137 0.19 -14.13 24.33
C GLU A 137 -0.12 -14.01 22.82
N PRO A 138 -1.39 -14.12 22.43
CA PRO A 138 -1.77 -13.98 21.03
C PRO A 138 -1.55 -12.53 20.56
N CYS A 139 -0.96 -12.35 19.39
CA CYS A 139 -0.56 -11.04 18.88
C CYS A 139 -1.12 -10.78 17.47
N CYS A 140 -1.56 -9.55 17.24
CA CYS A 140 -1.93 -9.02 15.94
C CYS A 140 -0.98 -7.86 15.59
N LEU A 141 -0.06 -8.12 14.65
CA LEU A 141 0.85 -7.12 14.09
C LEU A 141 0.37 -6.68 12.72
N VAL A 142 0.13 -5.38 12.54
CA VAL A 142 -0.13 -4.79 11.23
C VAL A 142 1.12 -4.08 10.74
N VAL A 143 1.67 -4.52 9.60
CA VAL A 143 2.84 -3.91 8.96
C VAL A 143 2.41 -3.15 7.72
N GLY A 144 2.67 -1.85 7.70
CA GLY A 144 2.33 -0.95 6.61
C GLY A 144 3.55 -0.50 5.83
N LEU A 145 3.81 -1.13 4.69
CA LEU A 145 4.83 -0.71 3.73
C LEU A 145 4.31 0.42 2.83
N MET A 146 5.22 1.15 2.20
CA MET A 146 4.94 2.31 1.36
C MET A 146 5.24 2.06 -0.11
N LEU A 147 6.23 1.26 -0.45
CA LEU A 147 6.46 0.85 -1.84
C LEU A 147 5.27 0.04 -2.35
N PRO A 148 4.90 0.13 -3.65
CA PRO A 148 5.53 0.89 -4.73
C PRO A 148 4.96 2.32 -4.92
N HIS A 149 4.45 2.96 -3.86
CA HIS A 149 3.92 4.33 -3.98
C HIS A 149 4.97 5.29 -4.54
N CYS A 150 4.53 6.19 -5.43
CA CYS A 150 5.39 7.21 -6.03
C CYS A 150 6.16 8.02 -4.96
N PRO A 151 7.41 8.45 -5.23
CA PRO A 151 8.06 8.55 -6.56
C PRO A 151 8.42 7.23 -7.27
N LEU A 152 8.42 7.23 -8.61
CA LEU A 152 8.77 6.07 -9.45
C LEU A 152 10.28 6.04 -9.70
N ILE A 153 11.03 5.77 -8.63
CA ILE A 153 12.49 5.80 -8.61
C ILE A 153 12.97 4.56 -7.85
N CYS A 154 13.72 3.68 -8.52
CA CYS A 154 14.23 2.44 -7.92
C CYS A 154 15.76 2.33 -8.03
N GLN A 155 16.33 1.30 -7.43
CA GLN A 155 17.78 1.06 -7.51
C GLN A 155 18.20 0.79 -8.96
N LYS A 156 19.42 1.21 -9.31
CA LYS A 156 19.91 1.15 -10.69
C LYS A 156 19.93 -0.27 -11.24
N GLU A 157 20.33 -1.22 -10.41
CA GLU A 157 20.45 -2.64 -10.76
C GLU A 157 19.10 -3.22 -11.16
N GLN A 158 18.06 -2.92 -10.38
CA GLN A 158 16.69 -3.35 -10.68
C GLN A 158 16.12 -2.60 -11.89
N PHE A 159 16.37 -1.29 -11.99
CA PHE A 159 15.94 -0.47 -13.11
C PHE A 159 16.48 -1.03 -14.44
N ASP A 160 17.79 -1.26 -14.52
CA ASP A 160 18.44 -1.78 -15.72
C ASP A 160 17.96 -3.20 -16.05
N TYR A 161 17.73 -4.04 -15.03
CA TYR A 161 17.18 -5.39 -15.19
C TYR A 161 15.81 -5.38 -15.88
N TYR A 162 14.91 -4.50 -15.45
CA TYR A 162 13.56 -4.41 -16.00
C TYR A 162 13.50 -3.62 -17.31
N MET A 163 14.31 -2.57 -17.46
CA MET A 163 14.36 -1.77 -18.69
C MET A 163 14.76 -2.61 -19.91
N GLN A 164 15.58 -3.64 -19.72
CA GLN A 164 15.97 -4.59 -20.77
C GLN A 164 14.88 -5.60 -21.14
N ARG A 165 13.85 -5.77 -20.29
CA ARG A 165 12.81 -6.82 -20.42
C ARG A 165 11.42 -6.28 -20.79
N ILE A 166 11.15 -5.01 -20.46
CA ILE A 166 9.87 -4.38 -20.71
C ILE A 166 9.91 -3.72 -22.08
N GLU A 167 8.95 -4.03 -22.94
CA GLU A 167 8.76 -3.30 -24.20
C GLU A 167 8.00 -1.99 -23.95
N PRO A 168 8.26 -0.92 -24.72
CA PRO A 168 7.47 0.30 -24.64
C PRO A 168 5.99 0.00 -24.90
N PRO A 169 5.07 0.38 -23.99
CA PRO A 169 3.66 0.12 -24.20
C PRO A 169 3.15 0.89 -25.41
N ARG A 170 2.19 0.27 -26.11
CA ARG A 170 1.56 0.88 -27.28
C ARG A 170 0.80 2.13 -26.83
N PRO A 171 0.93 3.26 -27.56
CA PRO A 171 0.16 4.45 -27.26
C PRO A 171 -1.33 4.16 -27.46
N VAL A 172 -2.16 4.80 -26.65
CA VAL A 172 -3.61 4.68 -26.72
C VAL A 172 -4.11 5.32 -28.02
N SER A 173 -5.03 4.66 -28.72
CA SER A 173 -5.59 5.20 -29.96
C SER A 173 -6.47 6.43 -29.67
N LYS A 174 -6.43 7.42 -30.58
CA LYS A 174 -7.28 8.62 -30.47
C LYS A 174 -8.77 8.28 -30.50
N GLU A 175 -9.15 7.29 -31.30
CA GLU A 175 -10.51 6.75 -31.37
C GLU A 175 -10.97 6.23 -30.00
N TYR A 176 -10.13 5.46 -29.30
CA TYR A 176 -10.46 5.00 -27.96
C TYR A 176 -10.67 6.17 -26.98
N LEU A 177 -9.80 7.19 -27.03
CA LEU A 177 -9.93 8.38 -26.17
C LEU A 177 -11.24 9.14 -26.40
N GLU A 178 -11.77 9.14 -27.63
CA GLU A 178 -13.04 9.74 -27.98
C GLU A 178 -14.25 8.98 -27.39
N THR A 179 -14.15 7.66 -27.25
CA THR A 179 -15.21 6.82 -26.63
C THR A 179 -15.29 6.94 -25.11
N LEU A 180 -14.26 7.50 -24.46
CA LEU A 180 -14.21 7.58 -23.00
C LEU A 180 -15.35 8.43 -22.41
N HIS A 181 -15.87 7.98 -21.26
CA HIS A 181 -16.84 8.74 -20.46
C HIS A 181 -16.27 10.13 -20.07
N PRO A 182 -17.10 11.20 -20.01
CA PRO A 182 -16.63 12.56 -19.68
C PRO A 182 -15.82 12.66 -18.39
N ALA A 183 -16.20 11.89 -17.36
CA ALA A 183 -15.45 11.84 -16.10
C ALA A 183 -14.01 11.32 -16.29
N MET A 184 -13.82 10.32 -17.15
CA MET A 184 -12.49 9.78 -17.45
C MET A 184 -11.68 10.75 -18.33
N LYS A 185 -12.31 11.39 -19.32
CA LYS A 185 -11.68 12.48 -20.09
C LYS A 185 -11.17 13.59 -19.16
N ARG A 186 -12.01 14.03 -18.22
CA ARG A 186 -11.63 15.02 -17.22
C ARG A 186 -10.50 14.53 -16.32
N TRP A 187 -10.56 13.27 -15.85
CA TRP A 187 -9.51 12.66 -15.03
C TRP A 187 -8.15 12.70 -15.73
N ARG A 188 -8.11 12.39 -17.04
CA ARG A 188 -6.89 12.40 -17.86
C ARG A 188 -6.36 13.81 -18.04
N GLN A 189 -7.22 14.75 -18.43
CA GLN A 189 -6.88 16.16 -18.63
C GLN A 189 -6.30 16.79 -17.37
N CYS A 190 -6.89 16.54 -16.20
CA CYS A 190 -6.39 17.07 -14.92
C CYS A 190 -4.97 16.58 -14.55
N ARG A 191 -4.48 15.50 -15.17
CA ARG A 191 -3.19 14.89 -14.89
C ARG A 191 -2.20 14.98 -16.05
N GLU A 192 -2.64 15.51 -17.19
CA GLU A 192 -1.84 15.70 -18.41
C GLU A 192 -1.15 14.41 -18.89
N ILE A 193 -1.81 13.25 -18.73
CA ILE A 193 -1.18 11.95 -18.98
C ILE A 193 -1.05 11.60 -20.46
N ASP A 194 -1.87 12.21 -21.33
CA ASP A 194 -1.89 11.89 -22.76
C ASP A 194 -0.65 12.45 -23.50
N GLU A 195 0.17 13.28 -22.84
CA GLU A 195 1.41 13.83 -23.37
C GLU A 195 2.67 13.04 -22.95
N ILE A 196 2.49 11.85 -22.38
CA ILE A 196 3.58 10.97 -21.95
C ILE A 196 3.98 10.07 -23.12
N SER A 197 5.27 9.99 -23.42
CA SER A 197 5.76 9.12 -24.51
C SER A 197 5.80 7.65 -24.09
N SER A 198 5.74 6.73 -25.05
CA SER A 198 5.88 5.29 -24.77
C SER A 198 7.19 4.94 -24.05
N VAL A 199 8.28 5.63 -24.38
CA VAL A 199 9.58 5.48 -23.70
C VAL A 199 9.51 5.95 -22.24
N GLN A 200 8.78 7.03 -21.96
CA GLN A 200 8.56 7.48 -20.57
C GLN A 200 7.71 6.48 -19.78
N HIS A 201 6.67 5.91 -20.41
CA HIS A 201 5.91 4.82 -19.80
C HIS A 201 6.78 3.59 -19.50
N GLN A 202 7.63 3.19 -20.44
CA GLN A 202 8.57 2.06 -20.27
C GLN A 202 9.50 2.28 -19.07
N ARG A 203 10.11 3.47 -18.97
CA ARG A 203 10.97 3.83 -17.84
C ARG A 203 10.24 3.80 -16.51
N ALA A 204 9.03 4.36 -16.47
CA ALA A 204 8.21 4.37 -15.27
C ALA A 204 7.79 2.95 -14.85
N LEU A 205 7.50 2.07 -15.82
CA LEU A 205 7.21 0.66 -15.60
C LEU A 205 8.42 -0.09 -15.03
N ALA A 206 9.60 0.13 -15.60
CA ALA A 206 10.84 -0.46 -15.09
C ALA A 206 11.12 -0.03 -13.64
N ALA A 207 10.93 1.25 -13.33
CA ALA A 207 11.06 1.76 -11.98
C ALA A 207 10.01 1.16 -11.03
N TYR A 208 8.75 1.04 -11.47
CA TYR A 208 7.67 0.45 -10.69
C TYR A 208 7.97 -1.00 -10.31
N TYR A 209 8.38 -1.85 -11.27
CA TYR A 209 8.72 -3.24 -10.98
C TYR A 209 9.98 -3.39 -10.12
N GLY A 210 10.95 -2.49 -10.26
CA GLY A 210 12.08 -2.43 -9.33
C GLY A 210 11.63 -2.19 -7.89
N LEU A 211 10.72 -1.23 -7.68
CA LEU A 211 10.13 -0.98 -6.36
C LEU A 211 9.32 -2.16 -5.83
N VAL A 212 8.58 -2.87 -6.69
CA VAL A 212 7.87 -4.09 -6.30
C VAL A 212 8.86 -5.17 -5.83
N THR A 213 10.00 -5.32 -6.49
CA THR A 213 11.04 -6.30 -6.12
C THR A 213 11.65 -5.98 -4.75
N GLU A 214 11.88 -4.69 -4.47
CA GLU A 214 12.38 -4.27 -3.16
C GLU A 214 11.33 -4.50 -2.05
N MET A 215 10.07 -4.17 -2.31
CA MET A 215 8.96 -4.47 -1.41
C MET A 215 8.84 -5.98 -1.14
N ASP A 216 8.93 -6.80 -2.19
CA ASP A 216 8.88 -8.26 -2.09
C ASP A 216 10.01 -8.80 -1.20
N SER A 217 11.22 -8.25 -1.34
CA SER A 217 12.35 -8.60 -0.48
C SER A 217 12.08 -8.24 1.00
N SER A 218 11.48 -7.09 1.28
CA SER A 218 11.06 -6.70 2.64
C SER A 218 9.98 -7.63 3.21
N VAL A 219 8.97 -7.98 2.42
CA VAL A 219 7.93 -8.95 2.82
C VAL A 219 8.57 -10.32 3.11
N GLY A 220 9.49 -10.79 2.26
CA GLY A 220 10.22 -12.03 2.45
C GLY A 220 10.96 -12.09 3.79
N ARG A 221 11.60 -10.98 4.21
CA ARG A 221 12.27 -10.88 5.51
C ARG A 221 11.30 -11.02 6.69
N ILE A 222 10.13 -10.38 6.60
CA ILE A 222 9.09 -10.46 7.65
C ILE A 222 8.54 -11.89 7.75
N VAL A 223 8.22 -12.49 6.61
CA VAL A 223 7.72 -13.88 6.55
C VAL A 223 8.76 -14.85 7.11
N GLU A 224 10.03 -14.65 6.79
CA GLU A 224 11.12 -15.47 7.32
C GLU A 224 11.27 -15.32 8.83
N ALA A 225 11.15 -14.09 9.36
CA ALA A 225 11.14 -13.86 10.81
C ALA A 225 9.98 -14.59 11.51
N VAL A 226 8.79 -14.63 10.89
CA VAL A 226 7.65 -15.41 11.41
C VAL A 226 7.92 -16.91 11.35
N LYS A 227 8.50 -17.42 10.25
CA LYS A 227 8.85 -18.85 10.11
C LYS A 227 9.86 -19.33 11.12
N GLN A 228 10.80 -18.47 11.52
CA GLN A 228 11.79 -18.76 12.55
C GLN A 228 11.22 -18.67 13.97
N SER A 229 9.99 -18.17 14.12
CA SER A 229 9.31 -18.09 15.41
C SER A 229 8.82 -19.45 15.89
N SER A 230 8.78 -19.63 17.20
CA SER A 230 8.08 -20.75 17.86
C SER A 230 6.58 -20.79 17.56
N GLN A 231 6.01 -19.70 17.05
CA GLN A 231 4.58 -19.53 16.76
C GLN A 231 4.24 -19.71 15.27
N ALA A 232 5.19 -20.12 14.43
CA ALA A 232 5.02 -20.18 12.98
C ALA A 232 3.78 -20.97 12.53
N GLU A 233 3.51 -22.13 13.15
CA GLU A 233 2.37 -22.99 12.83
C GLU A 233 1.01 -22.41 13.28
N ARG A 234 1.02 -21.43 14.18
CA ARG A 234 -0.18 -20.79 14.72
C ARG A 234 -0.40 -19.38 14.20
N THR A 235 0.51 -18.87 13.36
CA THR A 235 0.45 -17.51 12.83
C THR A 235 -0.30 -17.48 11.51
N VAL A 236 -1.33 -16.63 11.44
CA VAL A 236 -2.02 -16.31 10.19
C VAL A 236 -1.36 -15.10 9.55
N ILE A 237 -0.97 -15.23 8.29
CA ILE A 237 -0.39 -14.13 7.50
C ILE A 237 -1.42 -13.71 6.45
N ILE A 238 -1.81 -12.44 6.48
CA ILE A 238 -2.70 -11.82 5.50
C ILE A 238 -1.90 -10.76 4.75
N TYR A 239 -1.75 -10.93 3.44
CA TYR A 239 -1.15 -9.94 2.55
C TYR A 239 -2.22 -9.32 1.67
N THR A 240 -2.31 -7.99 1.69
CA THR A 240 -3.20 -7.24 0.82
C THR A 240 -2.70 -5.83 0.53
N SER A 241 -3.40 -5.10 -0.34
CA SER A 241 -3.12 -3.71 -0.69
C SER A 241 -4.37 -2.85 -0.48
N ASP A 242 -4.18 -1.55 -0.26
CA ASP A 242 -5.30 -0.60 -0.13
C ASP A 242 -5.92 -0.24 -1.49
N HIS A 243 -5.15 -0.27 -2.58
CA HIS A 243 -5.66 -0.13 -3.95
C HIS A 243 -4.66 -0.69 -4.96
N GLY A 244 -5.10 -0.83 -6.21
CA GLY A 244 -4.23 -1.11 -7.34
C GLY A 244 -3.53 0.13 -7.88
N ASP A 245 -2.73 -0.03 -8.92
CA ASP A 245 -2.15 1.06 -9.70
C ASP A 245 -2.32 0.73 -11.18
N MET A 246 -2.75 1.71 -11.98
CA MET A 246 -2.91 1.52 -13.43
C MET A 246 -1.60 1.11 -14.11
N ALA A 247 -0.44 1.50 -13.56
CA ALA A 247 0.88 1.04 -14.02
C ALA A 247 1.07 1.03 -15.57
N GLY A 248 0.59 2.07 -16.27
CA GLY A 248 0.70 2.18 -17.72
C GLY A 248 -0.44 1.54 -18.53
N GLU A 249 -1.36 0.79 -17.91
CA GLU A 249 -2.55 0.26 -18.56
C GLU A 249 -3.41 1.39 -19.13
N GLN A 250 -3.81 1.23 -20.39
CA GLN A 250 -4.48 2.27 -21.15
C GLN A 250 -3.72 3.62 -21.11
N GLY A 251 -2.39 3.61 -20.99
CA GLY A 251 -1.59 4.83 -20.86
C GLY A 251 -1.89 5.63 -19.58
N MET A 252 -2.53 5.04 -18.59
CA MET A 252 -2.85 5.66 -17.31
C MET A 252 -1.88 5.24 -16.22
N TRP A 253 -1.75 6.08 -15.20
CA TRP A 253 -0.96 5.80 -14.00
C TRP A 253 -1.80 6.09 -12.75
N TRP A 254 -1.37 5.57 -11.61
CA TRP A 254 -1.99 5.81 -10.30
C TRP A 254 -3.39 5.21 -10.18
N LYS A 255 -4.17 5.78 -9.26
CA LYS A 255 -5.47 5.32 -8.78
C LYS A 255 -6.53 6.42 -8.93
N SER A 256 -7.69 6.25 -8.31
CA SER A 256 -8.85 7.18 -8.37
C SER A 256 -9.64 7.06 -9.68
N ASN A 257 -9.73 5.84 -10.20
CA ASN A 257 -10.62 5.44 -11.28
C ASN A 257 -11.21 4.05 -10.95
N PHE A 258 -12.16 3.58 -11.75
CA PHE A 258 -12.90 2.34 -11.51
C PHE A 258 -12.42 1.17 -12.38
N TYR A 259 -11.26 1.28 -13.02
CA TYR A 259 -10.70 0.16 -13.76
C TYR A 259 -10.11 -0.88 -12.81
N ASP A 260 -10.12 -2.13 -13.24
CA ASP A 260 -9.61 -3.26 -12.48
C ASP A 260 -8.17 -3.03 -12.02
N ALA A 261 -7.29 -2.47 -12.86
CA ALA A 261 -5.92 -2.17 -12.45
C ALA A 261 -5.81 -1.18 -11.28
N SER A 262 -6.80 -0.30 -11.08
CA SER A 262 -6.85 0.62 -9.94
C SER A 262 -7.55 0.03 -8.71
N SER A 263 -8.48 -0.92 -8.86
CA SER A 263 -9.33 -1.40 -7.76
C SER A 263 -9.07 -2.84 -7.34
N ARG A 264 -8.60 -3.70 -8.25
CA ARG A 264 -8.27 -5.09 -7.97
C ARG A 264 -6.93 -5.16 -7.24
N VAL A 265 -6.95 -5.74 -6.05
CA VAL A 265 -5.79 -5.88 -5.17
C VAL A 265 -5.50 -7.35 -4.88
N PRO A 266 -4.25 -7.71 -4.58
CA PRO A 266 -3.96 -9.04 -4.05
C PRO A 266 -4.62 -9.21 -2.68
N LEU A 267 -5.15 -10.41 -2.43
CA LEU A 267 -5.52 -10.88 -1.10
C LEU A 267 -5.02 -12.31 -0.97
N ILE A 268 -3.97 -12.50 -0.16
CA ILE A 268 -3.36 -13.80 0.09
C ILE A 268 -3.46 -14.05 1.58
N ILE A 269 -4.00 -15.21 1.96
CA ILE A 269 -4.14 -15.63 3.35
C ILE A 269 -3.43 -16.97 3.51
N SER A 270 -2.48 -17.02 4.43
CA SER A 270 -1.75 -18.22 4.80
C SER A 270 -2.04 -18.57 6.24
N TYR A 271 -2.59 -19.76 6.48
CA TYR A 271 -2.77 -20.33 7.80
C TYR A 271 -2.21 -21.77 7.81
N PRO A 272 -0.92 -21.94 8.17
CA PRO A 272 -0.27 -23.25 8.20
C PRO A 272 -1.06 -24.26 9.05
N GLY A 273 -1.23 -25.47 8.54
CA GLY A 273 -1.92 -26.55 9.25
C GLY A 273 -3.45 -26.48 9.28
N GLN A 274 -4.06 -25.36 8.87
CA GLN A 274 -5.53 -25.20 8.82
C GLN A 274 -6.03 -25.05 7.38
N PHE A 275 -5.36 -24.25 6.56
CA PHE A 275 -5.76 -24.03 5.16
C PHE A 275 -4.99 -24.95 4.22
N LEU A 276 -5.68 -25.41 3.17
CA LEU A 276 -5.03 -26.08 2.04
C LEU A 276 -4.09 -25.09 1.34
N GLN A 277 -2.91 -25.58 0.97
CA GLN A 277 -1.91 -24.77 0.27
C GLN A 277 -2.29 -24.59 -1.20
N GLU A 278 -1.78 -23.50 -1.79
CA GLU A 278 -1.86 -23.21 -3.24
C GLU A 278 -3.29 -23.18 -3.81
N GLN A 279 -4.29 -22.87 -2.98
CA GLN A 279 -5.66 -22.73 -3.43
C GLN A 279 -5.89 -21.37 -4.09
N MET A 280 -6.51 -21.39 -5.26
CA MET A 280 -7.04 -20.20 -5.91
C MET A 280 -8.56 -20.18 -5.73
N ILE A 281 -9.09 -19.04 -5.27
CA ILE A 281 -10.51 -18.83 -5.07
C ILE A 281 -10.94 -17.70 -6.01
N ASP A 282 -11.80 -18.04 -6.97
CA ASP A 282 -12.29 -17.09 -7.99
C ASP A 282 -13.50 -16.26 -7.53
N SER A 283 -13.95 -16.46 -6.28
CA SER A 283 -15.06 -15.72 -5.69
C SER A 283 -14.73 -14.23 -5.55
N ILE A 284 -15.71 -13.38 -5.84
CA ILE A 284 -15.59 -11.94 -5.64
C ILE A 284 -15.65 -11.64 -4.14
N VAL A 285 -14.61 -10.99 -3.63
CA VAL A 285 -14.49 -10.58 -2.22
C VAL A 285 -14.16 -9.09 -2.14
N SER A 286 -14.44 -8.48 -0.98
CA SER A 286 -14.15 -7.08 -0.74
C SER A 286 -13.22 -6.89 0.45
N LEU A 287 -12.42 -5.83 0.43
CA LEU A 287 -11.53 -5.47 1.54
C LEU A 287 -12.27 -5.19 2.85
N ILE A 288 -13.57 -4.86 2.79
CA ILE A 288 -14.40 -4.69 3.98
C ILE A 288 -14.59 -6.00 4.76
N ASP A 289 -14.48 -7.14 4.07
CA ASP A 289 -14.71 -8.47 4.65
C ASP A 289 -13.46 -8.97 5.41
N VAL A 290 -12.30 -8.34 5.20
CA VAL A 290 -11.03 -8.73 5.86
C VAL A 290 -11.13 -8.55 7.37
N GLY A 291 -11.73 -7.45 7.85
CA GLY A 291 -11.90 -7.20 9.29
C GLY A 291 -12.73 -8.30 9.99
N PRO A 292 -13.97 -8.57 9.53
CA PRO A 292 -14.77 -9.69 10.04
C PRO A 292 -14.08 -11.05 9.90
N THR A 293 -13.39 -11.32 8.78
CA THR A 293 -12.64 -12.56 8.58
C THR A 293 -11.52 -12.73 9.61
N MET A 294 -10.81 -11.65 9.96
CA MET A 294 -9.78 -11.68 11.01
C MET A 294 -10.36 -11.96 12.39
N LEU A 295 -11.54 -11.42 12.71
CA LEU A 295 -12.21 -11.68 13.98
C LEU A 295 -12.68 -13.13 14.10
N ASP A 296 -13.26 -13.69 13.01
CA ASP A 296 -13.68 -15.09 12.97
C ASP A 296 -12.49 -16.05 13.14
N ILE A 297 -11.38 -15.79 12.45
CA ILE A 297 -10.12 -16.54 12.63
C ILE A 297 -9.59 -16.43 14.07
N ALA A 298 -9.71 -15.25 14.67
CA ALA A 298 -9.24 -15.00 16.03
C ALA A 298 -10.17 -15.57 17.12
N GLY A 299 -11.39 -16.00 16.76
CA GLY A 299 -12.43 -16.44 17.69
C GLY A 299 -13.03 -15.31 18.53
N ALA A 300 -13.07 -14.08 17.98
CA ALA A 300 -13.41 -12.83 18.68
C ALA A 300 -14.77 -12.23 18.27
#